data_AF-A0AB34HSW9-F1
#
_entry.id   AF-A0AB34HSW9-F1
#
_cell.length_a   1.000
_cell.length_b   1.000
_cell.length_c   1.000
_cell.angle_alpha   90.00
_cell.angle_beta   90.00
_cell.angle_gamma   90.00
#
_symmetry.space_group_name_H-M   'P 1'
#
loop_
_entity.id
_entity.type
_entity.pdbx_description
1 polymer ?
#
loop_
_entity_poly.entity_id
_entity_poly.type
_entity_poly.pdbx_seq_one_letter_code
_entity_poly.pdbx_strand_id
1 'polypeptide(L)'
;MHTEALLTFNSGRDRPVLRKHGFQQTDVSEDSDEDVDEDGIFGFISLLNLTERKGTPCAEQIKEFILRLCEKNCEKSMAEQLDKLFNDATRPVGFLLSERFINVPPQIALPMHQQLQKELAEAHKTNKPCGKCYFYLLISKTFVEAGKSNSKKKWSSRKKDELMFANAEEEFFYEKAILKFNYSVQEESDTCLGGRWSFDDVPMKPLRTVMLIPSDKMNEIMDKLKEHLSV
;
A
#
# COMPACT_ATOMS: atom_id res chain seq x y z
N MET A 1 -20.57 -17.18 3.33
CA MET A 1 -20.76 -15.71 3.39
C MET A 1 -19.75 -15.14 4.37
N HIS A 2 -18.57 -14.76 3.88
CA HIS A 2 -17.58 -14.04 4.69
C HIS A 2 -17.96 -12.57 4.69
N THR A 3 -18.28 -12.05 5.87
CA THR A 3 -18.58 -10.64 6.09
C THR A 3 -17.25 -9.90 6.19
N GLU A 4 -16.90 -9.10 5.18
CA GLU A 4 -15.83 -8.12 5.29
C GLU A 4 -16.37 -6.90 6.05
N ALA A 5 -15.62 -6.46 7.06
CA ALA A 5 -15.83 -5.19 7.72
C ALA A 5 -14.95 -4.16 6.99
N LEU A 6 -15.56 -3.32 6.15
CA LEU A 6 -15.00 -2.01 5.84
C LEU A 6 -15.49 -1.06 6.94
N LEU A 7 -14.58 -0.34 7.60
CA LEU A 7 -14.95 0.76 8.49
C LEU A 7 -14.14 2.02 8.17
N THR A 8 -14.89 3.11 8.07
CA THR A 8 -14.49 4.47 7.71
C THR A 8 -14.27 5.30 8.98
N PHE A 9 -13.34 6.26 8.95
CA PHE A 9 -13.06 7.15 10.09
C PHE A 9 -13.69 8.54 9.91
N ASN A 10 -14.39 9.01 10.95
CA ASN A 10 -14.75 10.41 11.17
C ASN A 10 -13.90 10.98 12.31
N SER A 11 -13.35 12.18 12.11
CA SER A 11 -12.63 12.92 13.12
C SER A 11 -13.62 13.69 14.00
N GLY A 12 -14.05 13.09 15.11
CA GLY A 12 -14.72 13.83 16.18
C GLY A 12 -15.88 13.09 16.84
N ARG A 13 -15.58 12.07 17.65
CA ARG A 13 -16.30 11.68 18.89
C ARG A 13 -15.75 10.34 19.40
N ASP A 14 -15.38 10.31 20.68
CA ASP A 14 -14.77 9.18 21.40
C ASP A 14 -15.69 7.95 21.63
N ARG A 15 -16.44 7.47 20.61
CA ARG A 15 -17.11 6.15 20.65
C ARG A 15 -17.25 5.53 19.26
N PRO A 16 -16.81 4.27 19.03
CA PRO A 16 -17.05 3.57 17.78
C PRO A 16 -18.52 3.11 17.69
N VAL A 17 -19.22 3.51 16.63
CA VAL A 17 -20.57 3.04 16.29
C VAL A 17 -20.44 2.03 15.14
N LEU A 18 -20.85 0.78 15.37
CA LEU A 18 -20.98 -0.20 14.28
C LEU A 18 -22.17 0.18 13.38
N ARG A 19 -21.90 0.46 12.10
CA ARG A 19 -22.94 0.51 11.06
C ARG A 19 -22.70 -0.59 10.03
N LYS A 20 -23.70 -1.47 9.83
CA LYS A 20 -23.83 -2.36 8.66
C LYS A 20 -24.53 -1.57 7.57
N HIS A 21 -23.91 -1.34 6.42
CA HIS A 21 -24.67 -0.95 5.23
C HIS A 21 -24.23 -1.79 4.04
N GLY A 22 -25.21 -2.52 3.48
CA GLY A 22 -25.11 -3.10 2.16
C GLY A 22 -25.17 -2.01 1.10
N PHE A 23 -24.60 -2.30 -0.06
CA PHE A 23 -24.71 -1.47 -1.25
C PHE A 23 -26.19 -1.23 -1.57
N GLN A 24 -26.65 0.01 -1.38
CA GLN A 24 -27.90 0.48 -1.94
C GLN A 24 -27.54 1.59 -2.91
N GLN A 25 -27.68 1.27 -4.20
CA GLN A 25 -27.65 2.23 -5.28
C GLN A 25 -28.86 3.13 -5.08
N THR A 26 -28.65 4.36 -4.61
CA THR A 26 -29.71 5.34 -4.41
C THR A 26 -29.96 6.06 -5.72
N ASP A 27 -31.10 5.74 -6.34
CA ASP A 27 -31.79 6.62 -7.26
C ASP A 27 -31.91 8.02 -6.63
N VAL A 28 -31.51 9.03 -7.39
CA VAL A 28 -31.49 10.42 -6.95
C VAL A 28 -32.94 10.92 -6.91
N SER A 29 -33.52 11.00 -5.72
CA SER A 29 -34.72 11.81 -5.48
C SER A 29 -34.28 13.17 -4.94
N GLU A 30 -34.48 14.21 -5.76
CA GLU A 30 -34.34 15.61 -5.38
C GLU A 30 -35.32 15.96 -4.25
N ASP A 31 -34.90 16.91 -3.40
CA ASP A 31 -35.61 17.54 -2.28
C ASP A 31 -35.60 16.80 -0.94
N SER A 32 -34.53 17.02 -0.16
CA SER A 32 -34.59 17.19 1.30
C SER A 32 -33.28 17.80 1.81
N ASP A 33 -33.35 19.04 2.29
CA ASP A 33 -32.31 19.71 3.07
C ASP A 33 -32.10 18.97 4.42
N GLU A 34 -31.29 17.92 4.41
CA GLU A 34 -30.65 17.40 5.62
C GLU A 34 -29.14 17.47 5.42
N ASP A 35 -28.49 18.35 6.17
CA ASP A 35 -27.05 18.37 6.42
C ASP A 35 -26.61 17.03 7.02
N VAL A 36 -26.49 16.01 6.17
CA VAL A 36 -25.68 14.84 6.46
C VAL A 36 -24.26 15.36 6.39
N ASP A 37 -23.58 15.43 7.53
CA ASP A 37 -22.11 15.48 7.58
C ASP A 37 -21.59 14.32 6.74
N GLU A 38 -21.41 14.57 5.45
CA GLU A 38 -20.77 13.69 4.49
C GLU A 38 -19.27 13.80 4.76
N ASP A 39 -18.87 13.31 5.94
CA ASP A 39 -17.48 13.25 6.38
C ASP A 39 -16.70 12.45 5.33
N GLY A 40 -16.00 13.17 4.45
CA GLY A 40 -15.32 12.60 3.29
C GLY A 40 -14.27 11.58 3.68
N ILE A 41 -14.21 10.47 2.94
CA ILE A 41 -13.20 9.42 3.15
C ILE A 41 -11.86 9.89 2.59
N PHE A 42 -10.94 10.33 3.43
CA PHE A 42 -9.65 10.90 2.98
C PHE A 42 -8.56 9.87 2.68
N GLY A 43 -8.75 8.63 3.14
CA GLY A 43 -7.86 7.50 2.90
C GLY A 43 -8.44 6.21 3.45
N PHE A 44 -7.84 5.09 3.06
CA PHE A 44 -8.22 3.76 3.55
C PHE A 44 -6.99 2.88 3.73
N ILE A 45 -7.09 1.94 4.66
CA ILE A 45 -6.08 0.92 4.89
C ILE A 45 -6.77 -0.43 5.12
N SER A 46 -6.23 -1.50 4.54
CA SER A 46 -6.77 -2.86 4.69
C SER A 46 -5.69 -3.91 4.51
N LEU A 47 -5.85 -5.06 5.18
CA LEU A 47 -4.95 -6.20 5.07
C LEU A 47 -5.71 -7.45 4.59
N LEU A 48 -5.33 -7.95 3.41
CA LEU A 48 -5.87 -9.18 2.84
C LEU A 48 -4.86 -10.32 3.00
N ASN A 49 -5.11 -11.29 3.89
CA ASN A 49 -4.24 -12.47 3.99
C ASN A 49 -4.40 -13.39 2.76
N LEU A 50 -3.43 -13.36 1.86
CA LEU A 50 -3.42 -14.13 0.60
C LEU A 50 -3.21 -15.62 0.85
N THR A 51 -2.49 -15.99 1.91
CA THR A 51 -2.22 -17.37 2.29
C THR A 51 -3.44 -18.04 2.91
N GLU A 52 -4.14 -17.36 3.81
CA GLU A 52 -5.39 -17.85 4.41
C GLU A 52 -6.51 -18.00 3.37
N ARG A 53 -6.53 -17.10 2.37
CA ARG A 53 -7.54 -17.09 1.30
C ARG A 53 -7.11 -17.89 0.07
N LYS A 54 -6.16 -18.80 0.21
CA LYS A 54 -5.73 -19.72 -0.85
C LYS A 54 -6.93 -20.44 -1.46
N GLY A 55 -6.98 -20.51 -2.78
CA GLY A 55 -8.07 -21.11 -3.55
C GLY A 55 -9.25 -20.16 -3.81
N THR A 56 -9.29 -18.96 -3.24
CA THR A 56 -10.27 -17.95 -3.65
C THR A 56 -9.81 -17.25 -4.94
N PRO A 57 -10.69 -17.03 -5.93
CA PRO A 57 -10.30 -16.45 -7.22
C PRO A 57 -9.53 -15.13 -7.09
N CYS A 58 -9.97 -14.24 -6.20
CA CYS A 58 -9.32 -12.94 -5.98
C CYS A 58 -7.87 -13.10 -5.45
N ALA A 59 -7.66 -13.94 -4.44
CA ALA A 59 -6.31 -14.13 -3.89
C ALA A 59 -5.35 -14.79 -4.88
N GLU A 60 -5.85 -15.74 -5.69
CA GLU A 60 -5.04 -16.38 -6.74
C GLU A 60 -4.69 -15.38 -7.85
N GLN A 61 -5.64 -14.55 -8.30
CA GLN A 61 -5.40 -13.52 -9.31
C GLN A 61 -4.37 -12.47 -8.85
N ILE A 62 -4.43 -12.04 -7.59
CA ILE A 62 -3.45 -11.09 -7.03
C ILE A 62 -2.05 -11.73 -7.03
N LYS A 63 -1.92 -12.97 -6.54
CA LYS A 63 -0.62 -13.67 -6.52
C LYS A 63 -0.07 -13.85 -7.94
N GLU A 64 -0.90 -14.31 -8.86
CA GLU A 64 -0.51 -14.52 -10.26
C GLU A 64 -0.09 -13.21 -10.94
N PHE A 65 -0.83 -12.13 -10.73
CA PHE A 65 -0.49 -10.81 -11.26
C PHE A 65 0.88 -10.35 -10.79
N ILE A 66 1.14 -10.43 -9.48
CA ILE A 66 2.39 -9.98 -8.89
C ILE A 66 3.57 -10.88 -9.32
N LEU A 67 3.36 -12.19 -9.44
CA LEU A 67 4.35 -13.12 -9.97
C LEU A 67 4.70 -12.81 -11.43
N ARG A 68 3.70 -12.64 -12.30
CA ARG A 68 3.91 -12.26 -13.71
C ARG A 68 4.69 -10.95 -13.84
N LEU A 69 4.39 -9.96 -12.99
CA LEU A 69 5.15 -8.71 -12.94
C LEU A 69 6.59 -8.94 -12.48
N CYS A 70 6.80 -9.77 -11.47
CA CYS A 70 8.15 -10.11 -10.99
C CYS A 70 8.96 -10.82 -12.08
N GLU A 71 8.40 -11.83 -12.75
CA GLU A 71 9.03 -12.55 -13.86
C GLU A 71 9.41 -11.64 -15.03
N LYS A 72 8.57 -10.65 -15.36
CA LYS A 72 8.83 -9.69 -16.44
C LYS A 72 9.92 -8.67 -16.11
N ASN A 73 10.06 -8.29 -14.84
CA ASN A 73 10.89 -7.14 -14.44
C ASN A 73 12.12 -7.51 -13.59
N CYS A 74 12.27 -8.77 -13.18
CA CYS A 74 13.31 -9.22 -12.25
C CYS A 74 14.09 -10.44 -12.77
N GLU A 75 15.13 -10.81 -12.04
CA GLU A 75 15.80 -12.10 -12.24
C GLU A 75 14.89 -13.26 -11.88
N LYS A 76 15.06 -14.38 -12.58
CA LYS A 76 14.30 -15.62 -12.35
C LYS A 76 14.39 -16.10 -10.89
N SER A 77 15.55 -15.94 -10.25
CA SER A 77 15.78 -16.29 -8.85
C SER A 77 14.84 -15.55 -7.89
N MET A 78 14.52 -14.28 -8.16
CA MET A 78 13.62 -13.46 -7.36
C MET A 78 12.16 -13.90 -7.53
N ALA A 79 11.74 -14.19 -8.77
CA ALA A 79 10.40 -14.71 -9.04
C ALA A 79 10.19 -16.09 -8.37
N GLU A 80 11.18 -16.98 -8.47
CA GLU A 80 11.15 -18.29 -7.79
C GLU A 80 11.11 -18.13 -6.25
N GLN A 81 11.81 -17.14 -5.69
CA GLN A 81 11.75 -16.83 -4.26
C GLN A 81 10.36 -16.33 -3.86
N LEU A 82 9.77 -15.43 -4.65
CA LEU A 82 8.44 -14.87 -4.38
C LEU A 82 7.36 -15.96 -4.46
N ASP A 83 7.42 -16.83 -5.46
CA ASP A 83 6.50 -17.96 -5.62
C ASP A 83 6.56 -18.92 -4.41
N LYS A 84 7.78 -19.24 -3.95
CA LYS A 84 7.98 -20.03 -2.73
C LYS A 84 7.33 -19.38 -1.51
N LEU A 85 7.42 -18.06 -1.37
CA LEU A 85 6.82 -17.34 -0.24
C LEU A 85 5.29 -17.32 -0.31
N PHE A 86 4.71 -17.13 -1.49
CA PHE A 86 3.25 -17.20 -1.65
C PHE A 86 2.66 -18.60 -1.39
N ASN A 87 3.47 -19.64 -1.59
CA ASN A 87 3.05 -21.03 -1.36
C ASN A 87 3.44 -21.59 0.02
N ASP A 88 4.12 -20.81 0.86
CA ASP A 88 4.52 -21.21 2.20
C ASP A 88 3.43 -20.93 3.24
N ALA A 89 2.67 -21.96 3.62
CA ALA A 89 1.62 -21.86 4.62
C ALA A 89 2.13 -21.52 6.04
N THR A 90 3.42 -21.74 6.32
CA THR A 90 4.02 -21.47 7.64
C THR A 90 4.39 -20.00 7.82
N ARG A 91 4.52 -19.25 6.72
CA ARG A 91 4.83 -17.82 6.71
C ARG A 91 3.81 -17.05 5.87
N PRO A 92 2.61 -16.81 6.43
CA PRO A 92 1.52 -16.19 5.68
C PRO A 92 1.87 -14.80 5.14
N VAL A 93 1.42 -14.50 3.92
CA VAL A 93 1.62 -13.20 3.26
C VAL A 93 0.30 -12.43 3.24
N GLY A 94 0.31 -11.25 3.84
CA GLY A 94 -0.80 -10.29 3.80
C GLY A 94 -0.54 -9.21 2.77
N PHE A 95 -1.52 -8.94 1.92
CA PHE A 95 -1.49 -7.81 1.00
C PHE A 95 -2.06 -6.57 1.68
N LEU A 96 -1.19 -5.60 1.92
CA LEU A 96 -1.49 -4.34 2.58
C LEU A 96 -1.87 -3.31 1.51
N LEU A 97 -3.10 -2.85 1.55
CA LEU A 97 -3.60 -1.73 0.78
C LEU A 97 -3.58 -0.51 1.71
N SER A 98 -2.84 0.53 1.35
CA SER A 98 -2.78 1.78 2.13
C SER A 98 -2.72 2.94 1.14
N GLU A 99 -3.83 3.66 1.03
CA GLU A 99 -3.97 4.75 0.06
C GLU A 99 -4.67 5.94 0.72
N ARG A 100 -4.26 7.14 0.31
CA ARG A 100 -4.88 8.42 0.70
C ARG A 100 -4.90 9.34 -0.50
N PHE A 101 -5.79 10.33 -0.49
CA PHE A 101 -5.75 11.34 -1.55
C PHE A 101 -4.44 12.13 -1.50
N ILE A 102 -3.97 12.57 -2.67
CA ILE A 102 -2.69 13.31 -2.81
C ILE A 102 -2.68 14.62 -2.01
N ASN A 103 -3.84 15.26 -1.87
CA ASN A 103 -4.01 16.51 -1.14
C ASN A 103 -4.17 16.33 0.37
N VAL A 104 -4.25 15.08 0.85
CA VAL A 104 -4.34 14.77 2.28
C VAL A 104 -2.94 14.72 2.85
N PRO A 105 -2.67 15.29 4.02
CA PRO A 105 -1.31 15.40 4.53
C PRO A 105 -0.83 14.07 5.15
N PRO A 106 0.48 13.79 5.21
CA PRO A 106 1.04 12.50 5.63
C PRO A 106 0.72 12.11 7.08
N GLN A 107 0.29 13.07 7.92
CA GLN A 107 -0.11 12.87 9.31
C GLN A 107 -1.25 11.85 9.46
N ILE A 108 -2.06 11.61 8.42
CA ILE A 108 -3.12 10.60 8.45
C ILE A 108 -2.59 9.15 8.44
N ALA A 109 -1.37 8.93 7.93
CA ALA A 109 -0.83 7.58 7.77
C ALA A 109 -0.63 6.88 9.12
N LEU A 110 -0.11 7.60 10.12
CA LEU A 110 0.13 7.05 11.45
C LEU A 110 -1.15 6.53 12.14
N PRO A 111 -2.23 7.33 12.30
CA PRO A 111 -3.47 6.84 12.88
C PRO A 111 -4.11 5.71 12.06
N MET A 112 -4.01 5.73 10.72
CA MET A 112 -4.48 4.62 9.87
C MET A 112 -3.77 3.30 10.22
N HIS A 113 -2.44 3.29 10.28
CA HIS A 113 -1.69 2.09 10.62
C HIS A 113 -1.90 1.64 12.09
N GLN A 114 -1.98 2.58 13.04
CA GLN A 114 -2.26 2.26 14.45
C GLN A 114 -3.64 1.61 14.61
N GLN A 115 -4.63 2.09 13.86
CA GLN A 115 -5.95 1.51 13.88
C GLN A 115 -5.94 0.08 13.33
N LEU A 116 -5.33 -0.13 12.16
CA LEU A 116 -5.19 -1.47 11.60
C LEU A 116 -4.52 -2.44 12.60
N GLN A 117 -3.46 -2.00 13.29
CA GLN A 117 -2.80 -2.81 14.31
C GLN A 117 -3.74 -3.20 15.47
N LYS A 118 -4.60 -2.28 15.93
CA LYS A 118 -5.60 -2.57 16.97
C LYS A 118 -6.61 -3.60 16.49
N GLU A 119 -7.12 -3.46 15.27
CA GLU A 119 -8.08 -4.39 14.68
C GLU A 119 -7.51 -5.79 14.48
N LEU A 120 -6.27 -5.89 14.00
CA LEU A 120 -5.57 -7.17 13.89
C LEU A 120 -5.40 -7.82 15.27
N ALA A 121 -5.01 -7.04 16.28
CA ALA A 121 -4.86 -7.55 17.64
C ALA A 121 -6.19 -8.01 18.26
N GLU A 122 -7.29 -7.30 18.01
CA GLU A 122 -8.64 -7.69 18.45
C GLU A 122 -9.12 -8.96 17.74
N ALA A 123 -8.88 -9.05 16.44
CA ALA A 123 -9.28 -10.22 15.66
C ALA A 123 -8.50 -11.48 16.09
N HIS A 124 -7.21 -11.34 16.45
CA HIS A 124 -6.41 -12.40 17.06
C HIS A 124 -6.97 -12.84 18.41
N LYS A 125 -7.40 -11.90 19.26
CA LYS A 125 -8.00 -12.21 20.58
C LYS A 125 -9.35 -12.91 20.47
N THR A 126 -10.12 -12.60 19.44
CA THR A 126 -11.50 -13.09 19.26
C THR A 126 -11.60 -14.36 18.42
N ASN A 127 -10.47 -15.01 18.10
CA ASN A 127 -10.38 -16.19 17.22
C ASN A 127 -11.08 -15.99 15.86
N LYS A 128 -11.23 -14.73 15.42
CA LYS A 128 -11.69 -14.46 14.06
C LYS A 128 -10.55 -14.81 13.11
N PRO A 129 -10.83 -15.43 11.95
CA PRO A 129 -9.83 -15.64 10.92
C PRO A 129 -9.36 -14.27 10.43
N CYS A 130 -8.23 -13.83 10.97
CA CYS A 130 -7.62 -12.56 10.66
C CYS A 130 -6.11 -12.68 10.87
N GLY A 131 -5.45 -13.24 9.86
CA GLY A 131 -4.35 -12.49 9.27
C GLY A 131 -3.08 -12.38 10.11
N LYS A 132 -2.68 -13.42 10.85
CA LYS A 132 -1.29 -13.43 11.34
C LYS A 132 -0.38 -13.56 10.13
N CYS A 133 0.11 -12.42 9.66
CA CYS A 133 1.01 -12.35 8.53
C CYS A 133 2.45 -12.39 9.03
N TYR A 134 3.25 -13.23 8.39
CA TYR A 134 4.70 -13.17 8.53
C TYR A 134 5.28 -12.08 7.64
N PHE A 135 4.66 -11.84 6.48
CA PHE A 135 5.05 -10.80 5.55
C PHE A 135 3.89 -9.90 5.15
N TYR A 136 4.20 -8.62 4.95
CA TYR A 136 3.31 -7.63 4.35
C TYR A 136 3.81 -7.33 2.94
N LEU A 137 2.95 -7.57 1.95
CA LEU A 137 3.15 -7.19 0.57
C LEU A 137 2.51 -5.81 0.35
N LEU A 138 3.27 -4.85 -0.15
CA LEU A 138 2.82 -3.49 -0.43
C LEU A 138 3.21 -3.11 -1.85
N ILE A 139 2.34 -2.36 -2.54
CA ILE A 139 2.61 -1.78 -3.85
C ILE A 139 2.52 -0.27 -3.72
N SER A 140 3.66 0.41 -3.80
CA SER A 140 3.75 1.86 -3.64
C SER A 140 3.87 2.57 -4.97
N LYS A 141 3.36 3.80 -5.04
CA LYS A 141 3.52 4.68 -6.21
C LYS A 141 4.86 5.39 -6.09
N THR A 142 5.73 5.20 -7.08
CA THR A 142 7.09 5.76 -7.08
C THR A 142 7.44 6.41 -8.40
N PHE A 143 8.47 7.25 -8.41
CA PHE A 143 8.91 8.01 -9.57
C PHE A 143 10.43 8.02 -9.65
N VAL A 144 10.95 8.07 -10.88
CA VAL A 144 12.37 8.29 -11.17
C VAL A 144 12.51 9.37 -12.23
N GLU A 145 13.52 10.22 -12.14
CA GLU A 145 13.81 11.22 -13.17
C GLU A 145 14.19 10.55 -14.51
N ALA A 146 13.56 10.94 -15.60
CA ALA A 146 13.88 10.43 -16.93
C ALA A 146 15.23 11.01 -17.44
N GLY A 147 16.06 10.17 -18.04
CA GLY A 147 17.28 10.61 -18.75
C GLY A 147 18.62 10.35 -18.04
N LYS A 148 18.64 9.86 -16.79
CA LYS A 148 19.89 9.49 -16.11
C LYS A 148 20.38 8.05 -16.39
N SER A 149 19.56 7.20 -17.01
CA SER A 149 19.88 5.76 -17.17
C SER A 149 20.78 5.39 -18.37
N ASN A 150 21.21 6.34 -19.21
CA ASN A 150 21.89 6.03 -20.49
C ASN A 150 23.36 6.48 -20.61
N SER A 151 24.05 6.82 -19.52
CA SER A 151 25.49 7.09 -19.60
C SER A 151 26.33 5.93 -19.04
N LYS A 152 26.83 5.08 -19.94
CA LYS A 152 27.98 4.20 -19.67
C LYS A 152 29.20 5.06 -19.30
N LYS A 153 29.47 5.30 -18.02
CA LYS A 153 30.81 5.68 -17.53
C LYS A 153 31.04 5.23 -16.09
N LYS A 154 32.22 4.64 -15.90
CA LYS A 154 32.75 3.97 -14.70
C LYS A 154 32.71 4.84 -13.42
N TRP A 155 32.37 4.15 -12.32
CA TRP A 155 33.00 4.22 -10.99
C TRP A 155 32.96 5.55 -10.21
N SER A 156 31.96 5.70 -9.34
CA SER A 156 32.15 5.92 -7.89
C SER A 156 30.79 5.91 -7.17
N SER A 157 30.83 5.53 -5.89
CA SER A 157 29.70 5.27 -4.99
C SER A 157 28.63 6.36 -4.92
N ARG A 158 27.35 5.92 -4.77
CA ARG A 158 26.20 6.67 -4.21
C ARG A 158 25.55 7.77 -5.06
N LYS A 159 25.10 7.47 -6.28
CA LYS A 159 23.87 8.07 -6.84
C LYS A 159 23.13 7.01 -7.64
N LYS A 160 22.47 6.10 -6.91
CA LYS A 160 21.37 5.29 -7.44
C LYS A 160 20.30 6.29 -7.89
N ASP A 161 19.68 6.11 -9.06
CA ASP A 161 18.52 6.91 -9.46
C ASP A 161 17.59 7.05 -8.24
N GLU A 162 17.38 8.28 -7.78
CA GLU A 162 16.73 8.57 -6.51
C GLU A 162 15.24 8.23 -6.66
N LEU A 163 14.87 7.04 -6.20
CA LEU A 163 13.50 6.54 -6.24
C LEU A 163 12.67 7.39 -5.28
N MET A 164 11.79 8.22 -5.84
CA MET A 164 10.90 9.09 -5.05
C MET A 164 9.58 8.36 -4.78
N PHE A 165 9.07 8.48 -3.57
CA PHE A 165 7.77 7.94 -3.17
C PHE A 165 6.68 9.00 -3.24
N ALA A 166 5.50 8.63 -3.74
CA ALA A 166 4.32 9.51 -3.68
C ALA A 166 3.92 9.80 -2.23
N ASN A 167 4.04 8.79 -1.38
CA ASN A 167 3.78 8.85 0.05
C ASN A 167 5.12 8.67 0.77
N ALA A 168 5.63 9.74 1.38
CA ALA A 168 6.95 9.73 2.03
C ALA A 168 7.07 8.66 3.12
N GLU A 169 5.98 8.37 3.82
CA GLU A 169 5.90 7.32 4.84
C GLU A 169 6.25 5.92 4.32
N GLU A 170 6.06 5.65 3.03
CA GLU A 170 6.33 4.36 2.40
C GLU A 170 7.84 4.10 2.23
N GLU A 171 8.68 5.13 2.35
CA GLU A 171 10.14 4.97 2.32
C GLU A 171 10.64 4.11 3.51
N PHE A 172 10.00 4.24 4.67
CA PHE A 172 10.33 3.43 5.86
C PHE A 172 10.03 1.94 5.63
N PHE A 173 8.95 1.64 4.91
CA PHE A 173 8.62 0.27 4.50
C PHE A 173 9.64 -0.24 3.48
N TYR A 174 9.99 0.62 2.52
CA TYR A 174 10.99 0.29 1.51
C TYR A 174 12.32 -0.07 2.16
N GLU A 175 12.82 0.67 3.14
CA GLU A 175 14.08 0.36 3.83
C GLU A 175 14.09 -1.05 4.43
N LYS A 176 12.98 -1.48 5.03
CA LYS A 176 12.84 -2.74 5.76
C LYS A 176 12.43 -3.94 4.90
N ALA A 177 12.02 -3.71 3.66
CA ALA A 177 11.62 -4.79 2.76
C ALA A 177 12.80 -5.73 2.41
N ILE A 178 12.52 -7.03 2.36
CA ILE A 178 13.50 -8.07 2.01
C ILE A 178 13.50 -8.42 0.52
N LEU A 179 12.41 -8.11 -0.17
CA LEU A 179 12.25 -8.26 -1.61
C LEU A 179 11.62 -6.98 -2.13
N LYS A 180 12.20 -6.42 -3.20
CA LYS A 180 11.78 -5.15 -3.80
C LYS A 180 11.98 -5.23 -5.30
N PHE A 181 10.95 -4.88 -6.07
CA PHE A 181 11.09 -4.68 -7.50
C PHE A 181 10.15 -3.59 -8.01
N ASN A 182 10.51 -3.03 -9.16
CA ASN A 182 9.75 -1.95 -9.77
C ASN A 182 9.28 -2.36 -11.16
N TYR A 183 8.09 -1.92 -11.54
CA TYR A 183 7.64 -2.00 -12.93
C TYR A 183 7.12 -0.62 -13.38
N SER A 184 7.34 -0.32 -14.65
CA SER A 184 6.91 0.94 -15.25
C SER A 184 5.42 0.89 -15.56
N VAL A 185 4.72 1.97 -15.23
CA VAL A 185 3.31 2.16 -15.62
C VAL A 185 3.15 3.33 -16.60
N GLN A 186 4.24 3.80 -17.19
CA GLN A 186 4.25 4.95 -18.10
C GLN A 186 3.30 4.80 -19.30
N GLU A 187 3.10 3.59 -19.83
CA GLU A 187 2.16 3.32 -20.93
C GLU A 187 0.70 3.23 -20.46
N GLU A 188 0.47 3.10 -19.15
CA GLU A 188 -0.84 2.87 -18.51
C GLU A 188 -1.31 4.09 -17.70
N SER A 189 -0.47 5.11 -17.55
CA SER A 189 -0.73 6.29 -16.72
C SER A 189 -1.04 7.53 -17.57
N ASP A 190 -2.29 7.99 -17.54
CA ASP A 190 -2.68 9.32 -18.06
C ASP A 190 -2.26 10.47 -17.11
N THR A 191 -1.77 10.14 -15.92
CA THR A 191 -1.51 11.10 -14.83
C THR A 191 -0.02 11.39 -14.67
N CYS A 192 0.38 12.57 -15.14
CA CYS A 192 1.67 13.19 -14.83
C CYS A 192 1.69 13.71 -13.38
N LEU A 193 1.63 12.82 -12.39
CA LEU A 193 1.93 13.18 -11.00
C LEU A 193 3.45 13.30 -10.83
N GLY A 194 4.08 14.29 -11.46
CA GLY A 194 5.53 14.43 -11.42
C GLY A 194 6.07 15.51 -12.35
N GLY A 195 6.06 16.74 -11.86
CA GLY A 195 6.70 17.91 -12.46
C GLY A 195 6.54 19.10 -11.51
N ARG A 196 7.58 19.93 -11.38
CA ARG A 196 7.58 21.18 -10.61
C ARG A 196 6.87 22.33 -11.34
N TRP A 197 6.26 22.06 -12.50
CA TRP A 197 5.68 23.05 -13.43
C TRP A 197 6.69 24.15 -13.80
N SER A 198 7.96 23.76 -13.93
CA SER A 198 9.05 24.66 -14.33
C SER A 198 9.56 24.31 -15.72
N PHE A 199 10.05 25.32 -16.46
CA PHE A 199 10.59 25.13 -17.82
C PHE A 199 11.81 24.19 -17.86
N ASP A 200 12.47 23.96 -16.72
CA ASP A 200 13.65 23.09 -16.59
C ASP A 200 13.29 21.69 -16.02
N ASP A 201 12.01 21.33 -15.94
CA ASP A 201 11.61 20.07 -15.33
C ASP A 201 12.07 18.85 -16.13
N VAL A 202 12.81 17.97 -15.46
CA VAL A 202 13.11 16.63 -15.96
C VAL A 202 11.83 15.79 -15.85
N PRO A 203 11.32 15.20 -16.95
CA PRO A 203 10.10 14.43 -16.89
C PRO A 203 10.28 13.23 -15.95
N MET A 204 9.29 12.98 -15.09
CA MET A 204 9.31 11.85 -14.17
C MET A 204 8.72 10.61 -14.85
N LYS A 205 9.39 9.46 -14.71
CA LYS A 205 8.86 8.16 -15.11
C LYS A 205 8.10 7.53 -13.95
N PRO A 206 6.79 7.28 -14.07
CA PRO A 206 6.00 6.66 -13.01
C PRO A 206 6.26 5.15 -12.96
N LEU A 207 6.47 4.67 -11.74
CA LEU A 207 6.70 3.27 -11.41
C LEU A 207 5.69 2.81 -10.36
N ARG A 208 5.60 1.50 -10.22
CA ARG A 208 5.02 0.82 -9.06
C ARG A 208 6.11 -0.02 -8.43
N THR A 209 6.32 0.20 -7.14
CA THR A 209 7.31 -0.52 -6.34
C THR A 209 6.61 -1.57 -5.50
N VAL A 210 6.80 -2.83 -5.85
CA VAL A 210 6.34 -3.98 -5.07
C VAL A 210 7.40 -4.29 -4.03
N MET A 211 6.97 -4.43 -2.78
CA MET A 211 7.86 -4.71 -1.67
C MET A 211 7.26 -5.72 -0.68
N LEU A 212 8.11 -6.57 -0.11
CA LEU A 212 7.74 -7.55 0.89
C LEU A 212 8.46 -7.27 2.21
N ILE A 213 7.70 -6.91 3.25
CA ILE A 213 8.18 -6.48 4.55
C ILE A 213 7.94 -7.58 5.60
N PRO A 214 8.96 -8.01 6.36
CA PRO A 214 8.76 -8.88 7.51
C PRO A 214 7.93 -8.22 8.62
N SER A 215 6.99 -8.97 9.22
CA SER A 215 6.08 -8.42 10.24
C SER A 215 6.78 -7.95 11.51
N ASP A 216 7.93 -8.52 11.86
CA ASP A 216 8.76 -8.08 12.99
C ASP A 216 9.36 -6.68 12.80
N LYS A 217 9.38 -6.15 11.57
CA LYS A 217 9.85 -4.78 11.27
C LYS A 217 8.77 -3.73 11.38
N MET A 218 7.50 -4.12 11.50
CA MET A 218 6.39 -3.16 11.52
C MET A 218 6.47 -2.18 12.70
N ASN A 219 6.87 -2.62 13.89
CA ASN A 219 7.02 -1.71 15.03
C ASN A 219 8.10 -0.66 14.78
N GLU A 220 9.25 -1.07 14.23
CA GLU A 220 10.34 -0.15 13.89
C GLU A 220 9.93 0.87 12.81
N ILE A 221 9.13 0.44 11.82
CA ILE A 221 8.57 1.33 10.79
C ILE A 221 7.63 2.36 11.43
N MET A 222 6.77 1.93 12.37
CA MET A 222 5.83 2.81 13.05
C MET A 222 6.52 3.83 13.95
N ASP A 223 7.62 3.44 14.60
CA ASP A 223 8.44 4.35 15.41
C ASP A 223 9.08 5.42 14.52
N LYS A 224 9.68 5.03 13.37
CA LYS A 224 10.21 5.98 12.39
C LYS A 224 9.16 6.92 11.83
N LEU A 225 7.98 6.41 11.51
CA LEU A 225 6.86 7.22 11.02
C LEU A 225 6.44 8.24 12.08
N LYS A 226 6.38 7.83 13.35
CA LYS A 226 6.05 8.73 14.46
C LYS A 226 7.11 9.82 14.65
N GLU A 227 8.40 9.47 14.58
CA GLU A 227 9.49 10.44 14.64
C GLU A 227 9.42 11.44 13.48
N HIS A 228 9.19 10.96 12.25
CA HIS A 228 9.08 11.81 11.06
C HIS A 228 7.92 12.83 11.14
N LEU A 229 6.80 12.45 11.76
CA LEU A 229 5.63 13.32 11.92
C LEU A 229 5.69 14.22 13.16
N SER A 230 6.68 14.03 14.04
CA SER A 230 6.85 14.84 15.27
C SER A 230 7.72 16.09 15.05
N VAL A 231 8.26 16.25 13.85
CA VAL A 231 9.08 17.40 13.40
C VAL A 231 8.19 18.41 12.68
#